data_AF-A0AB34XPI5-F1
#
_entry.id   AF-A0AB34XPI5-F1
#
_cell.length_a   1.000
_cell.length_b   1.000
_cell.length_c   1.000
_cell.angle_alpha   90.00
_cell.angle_beta   90.00
_cell.angle_gamma   90.00
#
_symmetry.space_group_name_H-M   'P 1'
#
loop_
_entity.id
_entity.type
_entity.pdbx_description
1 polymer ?
#
loop_
_entity_poly.entity_id
_entity_poly.type
_entity_poly.pdbx_seq_one_letter_code
_entity_poly.pdbx_strand_id
1 'polypeptide(L)'
;MIKFILRRLLSTVIVLLVVTFVLYLLLNVALDFFWDLRSSTSPNIEALYESRIRLLDLETPAVVRYFKWLAGASGCLIGQCDLGIAWKSGQEVTYLLQGAIINTIKLITASTIVAIILGIAVGMISAIRQYSGFDYFITFVSFLLYSLPVFWVAVLLKQYGAIEINNFINDPTLSSWWPIIIFCLAMGLFWMGALGGGKKRRIITFVAAALVTFGTIYYILASGWLQQPTIGVVGVIIIGVGAAIVMTFLSTGLKNKRVLYATLTCAVIGALLYMPLQYLFYYQEMNWLWMFGLLVVAIGVAIGVGLAFRGPDPWDTARTTVFTTLIIAVTIFADRVLQGWSEYSSSPAINNRPIATIGASAPNVDGDFWITNLDSFTHLLLPSIALVLISFASYTRYTRGSMLEVMGQDYIRTARAKGLNERTVIMRHALRNALLPLASIIPVDVITMIGGAVITETIFGWNGMGKLFIDSMRQSELDPIMAYILITGILAIIANLVADFLYAVLDPRIRVNA
;
A
#
# COMPACT_ATOMS: atom_id res chain seq x y z
N MET A 1 30.12 -5.81 11.88
CA MET A 1 28.77 -6.08 11.29
C MET A 1 28.66 -7.36 10.44
N ILE A 2 29.57 -7.62 9.49
CA ILE A 2 29.46 -8.78 8.57
C ILE A 2 29.35 -10.13 9.30
N LYS A 3 30.16 -10.38 10.34
CA LYS A 3 30.09 -11.60 11.15
C LYS A 3 28.73 -11.80 11.84
N PHE A 4 28.08 -10.72 12.26
CA PHE A 4 26.74 -10.76 12.87
C PHE A 4 25.69 -11.13 11.84
N ILE A 5 25.69 -10.46 10.68
CA ILE A 5 24.78 -10.74 9.56
C ILE A 5 24.95 -12.18 9.09
N LEU A 6 26.18 -12.66 8.91
CA LEU A 6 26.46 -14.01 8.46
C LEU A 6 25.97 -15.07 9.47
N ARG A 7 26.27 -14.90 10.77
CA ARG A 7 25.79 -15.81 11.82
C ARG A 7 24.26 -15.87 11.85
N ARG A 8 23.59 -14.72 11.72
CA ARG A 8 22.14 -14.64 11.71
C ARG A 8 21.55 -15.29 10.47
N LEU A 9 22.05 -14.95 9.27
CA LEU A 9 21.60 -15.54 8.02
C LEU A 9 21.74 -17.06 8.04
N LEU A 10 22.88 -17.58 8.51
CA LEU A 10 23.09 -19.02 8.65
C LEU A 10 22.06 -19.64 9.61
N SER A 11 21.82 -19.04 10.78
CA SER A 11 20.81 -19.53 11.72
C SER A 11 19.40 -19.53 11.12
N THR A 12 19.02 -18.50 10.37
CA THR A 12 17.67 -18.41 9.78
C THR A 12 17.49 -19.35 8.59
N VAL A 13 18.55 -19.58 7.80
CA VAL A 13 18.54 -20.59 6.73
C VAL A 13 18.40 -22.00 7.31
N ILE A 14 19.11 -22.32 8.40
CA ILE A 14 18.93 -23.62 9.09
C ILE A 14 17.49 -23.77 9.56
N VAL A 15 16.92 -22.75 10.20
CA VAL A 15 15.52 -22.78 10.64
C VAL A 15 14.58 -23.00 9.46
N LEU A 16 14.78 -22.31 8.33
CA LEU A 16 13.98 -22.49 7.12
C LEU A 16 14.06 -23.93 6.58
N LEU A 17 15.26 -24.53 6.55
CA LEU A 17 15.43 -25.92 6.11
C LEU A 17 14.73 -26.89 7.06
N VAL A 18 14.85 -26.70 8.38
CA VAL A 18 14.15 -27.53 9.36
C VAL A 18 12.63 -27.38 9.23
N VAL A 19 12.13 -26.15 9.09
CA VAL A 19 10.69 -25.88 8.95
C VAL A 19 10.15 -26.47 7.66
N THR A 20 10.82 -26.29 6.52
CA THR A 20 10.40 -26.89 5.24
C THR A 20 10.43 -28.41 5.30
N PHE A 21 11.45 -29.01 5.93
CA PHE A 21 11.52 -30.46 6.11
C PHE A 21 10.34 -31.00 6.94
N VAL A 22 10.09 -30.40 8.11
CA VAL A 22 8.99 -30.81 8.98
C VAL A 22 7.64 -30.61 8.28
N LEU A 23 7.43 -29.47 7.63
CA LEU A 23 6.19 -29.19 6.90
C LEU A 23 5.99 -30.14 5.72
N TYR A 24 7.04 -30.52 5.00
CA TYR A 24 6.95 -31.51 3.93
C TYR A 24 6.44 -32.85 4.46
N LEU A 25 7.01 -33.33 5.58
CA LEU A 25 6.57 -34.59 6.19
C LEU A 25 5.12 -34.52 6.68
N LEU A 26 4.74 -33.40 7.32
CA LEU A 26 3.37 -33.18 7.77
C LEU A 26 2.39 -33.14 6.59
N LEU A 27 2.73 -32.42 5.52
CA LEU A 27 1.90 -32.33 4.32
C LEU A 27 1.78 -33.68 3.61
N ASN A 28 2.86 -34.45 3.53
CA ASN A 28 2.82 -35.79 2.96
C ASN A 28 1.85 -36.73 3.71
N VAL A 29 1.67 -36.54 5.02
CA VAL A 29 0.72 -37.30 5.83
C VAL A 29 -0.69 -36.71 5.76
N ALA A 30 -0.80 -35.38 5.72
CA ALA A 30 -2.08 -34.68 5.79
C ALA A 30 -2.84 -34.64 4.45
N LEU A 31 -2.13 -34.57 3.31
CA LEU A 31 -2.74 -34.47 1.99
C LEU A 31 -3.24 -35.83 1.49
N ASP A 32 -4.48 -35.88 1.02
CA ASP A 32 -5.03 -37.04 0.32
C ASP A 32 -4.84 -36.89 -1.19
N PHE A 33 -3.81 -37.55 -1.74
CA PHE A 33 -3.47 -37.51 -3.17
C PHE A 33 -4.46 -38.26 -4.07
N PHE A 34 -5.39 -39.02 -3.48
CA PHE A 34 -6.33 -39.89 -4.19
C PHE A 34 -7.80 -39.52 -3.94
N TRP A 35 -8.08 -38.40 -3.29
CA TRP A 35 -9.45 -37.99 -2.94
C TRP A 35 -10.40 -37.99 -4.17
N ASP A 36 -9.90 -37.51 -5.32
CA ASP A 36 -10.61 -37.47 -6.59
C ASP A 36 -10.90 -38.87 -7.16
N LEU A 37 -9.98 -39.80 -6.95
CA LEU A 37 -10.09 -41.18 -7.45
C LEU A 37 -10.96 -42.08 -6.57
N ARG A 38 -11.08 -41.80 -5.27
CA ARG A 38 -11.94 -42.56 -4.35
C ARG A 38 -13.44 -42.43 -4.64
N SER A 39 -13.85 -41.29 -5.20
CA SER A 39 -15.25 -41.00 -5.56
C SER A 39 -15.56 -41.25 -7.04
N SER A 40 -14.55 -41.59 -7.84
CA SER A 40 -14.70 -41.88 -9.26
C SER A 40 -15.29 -43.27 -9.50
N THR A 41 -16.13 -43.40 -10.54
CA THR A 41 -16.73 -44.68 -10.98
C THR A 41 -16.14 -45.19 -12.30
N SER A 42 -15.00 -44.64 -12.73
CA SER A 42 -14.38 -45.00 -14.00
C SER A 42 -13.97 -46.48 -14.07
N PRO A 43 -14.12 -47.18 -15.21
CA PRO A 43 -13.72 -48.59 -15.32
C PRO A 43 -12.21 -48.85 -15.14
N ASN A 44 -11.37 -47.83 -15.34
CA ASN A 44 -9.90 -47.89 -15.33
C ASN A 44 -9.26 -47.32 -14.04
N ILE A 45 -9.99 -47.32 -12.92
CA ILE A 45 -9.53 -46.72 -11.65
C ILE A 45 -8.16 -47.27 -11.21
N GLU A 46 -7.93 -48.58 -11.26
CA GLU A 46 -6.66 -49.18 -10.83
C GLU A 46 -5.45 -48.63 -11.60
N ALA A 47 -5.58 -48.49 -12.92
CA ALA A 47 -4.54 -47.88 -13.75
C ALA A 47 -4.31 -46.40 -13.42
N LEU A 48 -5.37 -45.66 -13.05
CA LEU A 48 -5.26 -44.27 -12.60
C LEU A 48 -4.52 -44.17 -11.26
N TYR A 49 -4.78 -45.07 -10.31
CA TYR A 49 -4.03 -45.15 -9.05
C TYR A 49 -2.54 -45.37 -9.30
N GLU A 50 -2.19 -46.37 -10.10
CA GLU A 50 -0.79 -46.66 -10.40
C GLU A 50 -0.08 -45.51 -11.13
N SER A 51 -0.74 -44.90 -12.12
CA SER A 51 -0.17 -43.73 -12.82
C SER A 51 0.10 -42.57 -11.86
N ARG A 52 -0.78 -42.34 -10.87
CA ARG A 52 -0.61 -41.30 -9.85
C ARG A 52 0.53 -41.62 -8.89
N ILE A 53 0.67 -42.89 -8.47
CA ILE A 53 1.79 -43.36 -7.65
C ILE A 53 3.12 -43.09 -8.34
N ARG A 54 3.22 -43.43 -9.64
CA ARG A 54 4.44 -43.20 -10.44
C ARG A 54 4.71 -41.72 -10.66
N LEU A 55 3.68 -40.92 -10.96
CA LEU A 55 3.82 -39.48 -11.23
C LEU A 55 4.32 -38.71 -10.00
N LEU A 56 3.81 -39.04 -8.82
CA LEU A 56 4.16 -38.36 -7.57
C LEU A 56 5.33 -39.02 -6.82
N ASP A 57 5.93 -40.06 -7.41
CA ASP A 57 7.03 -40.85 -6.83
C ASP A 57 6.70 -41.38 -5.42
N LEU A 58 5.45 -41.80 -5.18
CA LEU A 58 4.95 -42.16 -3.84
C LEU A 58 5.58 -43.45 -3.27
N GLU A 59 6.23 -44.25 -4.11
CA GLU A 59 6.95 -45.47 -3.69
C GLU A 59 8.24 -45.14 -2.92
N THR A 60 8.82 -43.97 -3.16
CA THR A 60 10.04 -43.57 -2.44
C THR A 60 9.70 -42.99 -1.07
N PRO A 61 10.51 -43.27 -0.04
CA PRO A 61 10.28 -42.72 1.29
C PRO A 61 10.21 -41.20 1.27
N ALA A 62 9.24 -40.62 1.99
CA ALA A 62 8.99 -39.17 2.00
C ALA A 62 10.23 -38.32 2.32
N VAL A 63 11.11 -38.83 3.19
CA VAL A 63 12.39 -38.19 3.53
C VAL A 63 13.28 -38.03 2.29
N VAL A 64 13.38 -39.07 1.45
CA VAL A 64 14.17 -39.04 0.22
C VAL A 64 13.54 -38.07 -0.79
N ARG A 65 12.20 -38.09 -0.92
CA ARG A 65 11.47 -37.16 -1.80
C ARG A 65 11.69 -35.70 -1.44
N TYR A 66 11.72 -35.37 -0.15
CA TYR A 66 12.06 -34.01 0.30
C TYR A 66 13.44 -33.59 -0.21
N PHE A 67 14.47 -34.44 -0.07
CA PHE A 67 15.81 -34.10 -0.53
C PHE A 67 15.92 -34.01 -2.06
N LYS A 68 15.15 -34.82 -2.81
CA LYS A 68 15.03 -34.67 -4.27
C LYS A 68 14.41 -33.31 -4.63
N TRP A 69 13.30 -32.95 -3.99
CA TRP A 69 12.64 -31.67 -4.18
C TRP A 69 13.55 -30.48 -3.79
N LEU A 70 14.25 -30.59 -2.66
CA LEU A 70 15.19 -29.57 -2.19
C LEU A 70 16.38 -29.41 -3.15
N ALA A 71 16.87 -30.51 -3.75
CA ALA A 71 17.92 -30.45 -4.76
C ALA A 71 17.46 -29.65 -6.00
N GLY A 72 16.25 -29.91 -6.50
CA GLY A 72 15.64 -29.12 -7.57
C GLY A 72 15.49 -27.64 -7.19
N ALA A 73 14.96 -27.37 -6.00
CA ALA A 73 14.78 -26.01 -5.48
C ALA A 73 16.11 -25.27 -5.32
N SER A 74 17.18 -25.97 -4.90
CA SER A 74 18.53 -25.39 -4.78
C SER A 74 19.14 -25.01 -6.12
N GLY A 75 18.70 -25.64 -7.22
CA GLY A 75 19.06 -25.28 -8.59
C GLY A 75 18.68 -23.84 -8.96
N CYS A 76 17.70 -23.25 -8.27
CA CYS A 76 17.38 -21.82 -8.41
C CYS A 76 18.55 -20.87 -8.13
N LEU A 77 19.50 -21.27 -7.28
CA LEU A 77 20.68 -20.46 -6.98
C LEU A 77 21.66 -20.36 -8.17
N ILE A 78 21.57 -21.30 -9.11
CA ILE A 78 22.47 -21.42 -10.27
C ILE A 78 21.70 -21.16 -11.59
N GLY A 79 20.42 -20.75 -11.50
CA GLY A 79 19.57 -20.44 -12.66
C GLY A 79 18.88 -21.65 -13.30
N GLN A 80 18.93 -22.83 -12.66
CA GLN A 80 18.20 -24.04 -13.08
C GLN A 80 17.11 -24.36 -12.04
N CYS A 81 16.11 -23.47 -11.93
CA CYS A 81 15.00 -23.62 -10.99
C CYS A 81 14.07 -24.79 -11.36
N ASP A 82 14.00 -25.82 -10.51
CA ASP A 82 12.96 -26.84 -10.58
C ASP A 82 12.25 -26.96 -9.22
N LEU A 83 11.00 -26.50 -9.18
CA LEU A 83 10.16 -26.55 -7.98
C LEU A 83 9.11 -27.67 -8.05
N GLY A 84 9.20 -28.55 -9.05
CA GLY A 84 8.23 -29.61 -9.33
C GLY A 84 7.09 -29.17 -10.24
N ILE A 85 6.05 -30.01 -10.29
CA ILE A 85 4.91 -29.86 -11.19
C ILE A 85 3.59 -29.80 -10.42
N ALA A 86 2.70 -28.89 -10.82
CA ALA A 86 1.32 -28.89 -10.37
C ALA A 86 0.58 -30.02 -11.10
N TRP A 87 0.58 -31.21 -10.51
CA TRP A 87 0.20 -32.44 -11.18
C TRP A 87 -1.24 -32.46 -11.74
N LYS A 88 -2.15 -31.61 -11.24
CA LYS A 88 -3.50 -31.49 -11.84
C LYS A 88 -3.52 -30.69 -13.12
N SER A 89 -2.75 -29.60 -13.17
CA SER A 89 -2.68 -28.74 -14.35
C SER A 89 -1.61 -29.18 -15.34
N GLY A 90 -0.64 -30.00 -14.90
CA GLY A 90 0.55 -30.37 -15.67
C GLY A 90 1.55 -29.22 -15.85
N GLN A 91 1.33 -28.08 -15.20
CA GLN A 91 2.17 -26.89 -15.34
C GLN A 91 3.35 -26.93 -14.36
N GLU A 92 4.47 -26.37 -14.79
CA GLU A 92 5.64 -26.17 -13.92
C GLU A 92 5.32 -25.16 -12.82
N VAL A 93 5.71 -25.50 -11.59
CA VAL A 93 5.48 -24.65 -10.42
C VAL A 93 6.20 -23.31 -10.54
N THR A 94 7.39 -23.29 -11.16
CA THR A 94 8.16 -22.07 -11.43
C THR A 94 7.38 -21.05 -12.25
N TYR A 95 6.64 -21.50 -13.27
CA TYR A 95 5.82 -20.63 -14.13
C TYR A 95 4.61 -20.06 -13.37
N LEU A 96 3.92 -20.91 -12.61
CA LEU A 96 2.78 -20.49 -11.76
C LEU A 96 3.19 -19.44 -10.73
N LEU A 97 4.39 -19.58 -10.17
CA LEU A 97 4.89 -18.69 -9.12
C LEU A 97 5.37 -17.34 -9.64
N GLN A 98 5.95 -17.27 -10.84
CA GLN A 98 6.51 -16.01 -11.34
C GLN A 98 5.45 -14.88 -11.36
N GLY A 99 4.24 -15.16 -11.85
CA GLY A 99 3.13 -14.20 -11.82
C GLY A 99 2.59 -13.95 -10.40
N ALA A 100 2.44 -15.02 -9.62
CA ALA A 100 1.88 -14.96 -8.28
C ALA A 100 2.75 -14.16 -7.29
N ILE A 101 4.07 -14.34 -7.34
CA ILE A 101 5.05 -13.62 -6.49
C ILE A 101 4.94 -12.11 -6.71
N ILE A 102 4.96 -11.67 -7.97
CA ILE A 102 4.91 -10.24 -8.32
C ILE A 102 3.62 -9.62 -7.77
N ASN A 103 2.50 -10.31 -7.95
CA ASN A 103 1.18 -9.85 -7.49
C ASN A 103 1.10 -9.71 -5.97
N THR A 104 1.58 -10.70 -5.22
CA THR A 104 1.61 -10.65 -3.75
C THR A 104 2.57 -9.58 -3.24
N ILE A 105 3.78 -9.47 -3.81
CA ILE A 105 4.76 -8.45 -3.41
C ILE A 105 4.23 -7.05 -3.70
N LYS A 106 3.61 -6.82 -4.87
CA LYS A 106 3.00 -5.54 -5.23
C LYS A 106 1.94 -5.13 -4.21
N LEU A 107 1.04 -6.05 -3.86
CA LEU A 107 -0.03 -5.83 -2.90
C LEU A 107 0.50 -5.52 -1.49
N ILE A 108 1.42 -6.35 -0.97
CA ILE A 108 1.97 -6.18 0.38
C ILE A 108 2.77 -4.87 0.44
N THR A 109 3.68 -4.64 -0.49
CA THR A 109 4.56 -3.46 -0.49
C THR A 109 3.74 -2.17 -0.58
N ALA A 110 2.77 -2.10 -1.48
CA ALA A 110 1.89 -0.93 -1.60
C ALA A 110 1.13 -0.67 -0.30
N SER A 111 0.55 -1.72 0.29
CA SER A 111 -0.21 -1.63 1.53
C SER A 111 0.66 -1.21 2.72
N THR A 112 1.85 -1.81 2.88
CA THR A 112 2.78 -1.50 3.97
C THR A 112 3.25 -0.04 3.90
N ILE A 113 3.63 0.45 2.71
CA ILE A 113 4.07 1.85 2.55
C ILE A 113 2.96 2.82 2.96
N VAL A 114 1.75 2.61 2.47
CA VAL A 114 0.61 3.47 2.80
C VAL A 114 0.28 3.39 4.30
N ALA A 115 0.27 2.19 4.88
CA ALA A 115 -0.01 1.99 6.30
C ALA A 115 1.02 2.66 7.21
N ILE A 116 2.32 2.55 6.87
CA ILE A 116 3.41 3.20 7.61
C ILE A 116 3.24 4.72 7.55
N ILE A 117 3.03 5.29 6.36
CA ILE A 117 2.91 6.74 6.19
C ILE A 117 1.71 7.28 6.98
N LEU A 118 0.53 6.67 6.79
CA LEU A 118 -0.69 7.11 7.45
C LEU A 118 -0.65 6.86 8.97
N GLY A 119 -0.20 5.68 9.38
CA GLY A 119 -0.16 5.28 10.80
C GLY A 119 0.86 6.10 11.59
N ILE A 120 2.04 6.36 11.04
CA ILE A 120 3.03 7.24 11.70
C ILE A 120 2.51 8.68 11.76
N ALA A 121 1.96 9.21 10.67
CA ALA A 121 1.44 10.57 10.65
C ALA A 121 0.32 10.77 11.68
N VAL A 122 -0.67 9.87 11.68
CA VAL A 122 -1.80 9.94 12.60
C VAL A 122 -1.38 9.67 14.05
N GLY A 123 -0.54 8.67 14.29
CA GLY A 123 -0.01 8.34 15.62
C GLY A 123 0.82 9.46 16.22
N MET A 124 1.66 10.12 15.42
CA MET A 124 2.42 11.30 15.82
C MET A 124 1.49 12.46 16.20
N ILE A 125 0.51 12.81 15.36
CA ILE A 125 -0.43 13.90 15.64
C ILE A 125 -1.24 13.60 16.91
N SER A 126 -1.66 12.35 17.08
CA SER A 126 -2.37 11.89 18.28
C SER A 126 -1.52 12.07 19.55
N ALA A 127 -0.24 11.71 19.51
CA ALA A 127 0.69 11.90 20.64
C ALA A 127 0.94 13.37 20.98
N ILE A 128 1.11 14.24 19.97
CA ILE A 128 1.30 15.69 20.20
C ILE A 128 0.07 16.32 20.84
N ARG A 129 -1.12 15.79 20.52
CA ARG A 129 -2.41 16.25 21.06
C ARG A 129 -2.97 15.26 22.08
N GLN A 130 -2.12 14.77 22.96
CA GLN A 130 -2.50 13.83 24.01
C GLN A 130 -3.70 14.35 24.81
N TYR A 131 -4.65 13.46 25.11
CA TYR A 131 -5.91 13.75 25.83
C TYR A 131 -6.86 14.71 25.09
N SER A 132 -6.61 15.01 23.82
CA SER A 132 -7.55 15.76 22.99
C SER A 132 -8.67 14.85 22.45
N GLY A 133 -9.76 15.46 21.97
CA GLY A 133 -10.83 14.71 21.29
C GLY A 133 -10.33 13.92 20.07
N PHE A 134 -9.32 14.44 19.36
CA PHE A 134 -8.66 13.72 18.27
C PHE A 134 -7.96 12.45 18.76
N ASP A 135 -7.21 12.55 19.86
CA ASP A 135 -6.51 11.41 20.45
C ASP A 135 -7.47 10.29 20.85
N TYR A 136 -8.53 10.63 21.59
CA TYR A 136 -9.57 9.65 21.97
C TYR A 136 -10.25 9.02 20.76
N PHE A 137 -10.60 9.81 19.74
CA PHE A 137 -11.24 9.31 18.52
C PHE A 137 -10.34 8.36 17.74
N ILE A 138 -9.09 8.76 17.47
CA ILE A 138 -8.12 7.93 16.75
C ILE A 138 -7.80 6.67 17.53
N THR A 139 -7.67 6.75 18.86
CA THR A 139 -7.44 5.60 19.72
C THR A 139 -8.62 4.63 19.64
N PHE A 140 -9.86 5.11 19.71
CA PHE A 140 -11.06 4.29 19.53
C PHE A 140 -11.11 3.61 18.16
N VAL A 141 -10.91 4.36 17.08
CA VAL A 141 -10.90 3.81 15.70
C VAL A 141 -9.78 2.78 15.53
N SER A 142 -8.58 3.05 16.07
CA SER A 142 -7.46 2.11 15.99
C SER A 142 -7.77 0.82 16.74
N PHE A 143 -8.38 0.88 17.93
CA PHE A 143 -8.80 -0.32 18.66
C PHE A 143 -9.89 -1.10 17.93
N LEU A 144 -10.85 -0.39 17.34
CA LEU A 144 -11.90 -1.02 16.53
C LEU A 144 -11.27 -1.76 15.34
N LEU A 145 -10.45 -1.10 14.53
CA LEU A 145 -9.78 -1.70 13.38
C LEU A 145 -8.87 -2.87 13.76
N TYR A 146 -8.14 -2.76 14.88
CA TYR A 146 -7.29 -3.84 15.38
C TYR A 146 -8.09 -5.09 15.79
N SER A 147 -9.34 -4.92 16.23
CA SER A 147 -10.20 -6.00 16.71
C SER A 147 -11.00 -6.67 15.58
N LEU A 148 -11.02 -6.09 14.38
CA LEU A 148 -11.79 -6.61 13.25
C LEU A 148 -10.98 -7.67 12.47
N PRO A 149 -11.54 -8.86 12.23
CA PRO A 149 -10.91 -9.84 11.35
C PRO A 149 -10.75 -9.32 9.93
N VAL A 150 -9.59 -9.61 9.31
CA VAL A 150 -9.25 -9.19 7.94
C VAL A 150 -10.30 -9.61 6.93
N PHE A 151 -10.75 -10.87 7.01
CA PHE A 151 -11.72 -11.43 6.09
C PHE A 151 -13.06 -10.68 6.14
N TRP A 152 -13.47 -10.26 7.32
CA TRP A 152 -14.73 -9.54 7.51
C TRP A 152 -14.65 -8.16 6.85
N VAL A 153 -13.55 -7.44 7.07
CA VAL A 153 -13.30 -6.14 6.42
C VAL A 153 -13.23 -6.30 4.91
N ALA A 154 -12.53 -7.31 4.40
CA ALA A 154 -12.42 -7.58 2.97
C ALA A 154 -13.78 -7.89 2.32
N VAL A 155 -14.63 -8.71 2.97
CA VAL A 155 -15.99 -9.00 2.49
C VAL A 155 -16.86 -7.74 2.47
N LEU A 156 -16.80 -6.90 3.51
CA LEU A 156 -17.54 -5.63 3.53
C LEU A 156 -17.05 -4.65 2.47
N LEU A 157 -15.72 -4.55 2.27
CA LEU A 157 -15.14 -3.74 1.20
C LEU A 157 -15.56 -4.25 -0.17
N LYS A 158 -15.67 -5.56 -0.37
CA LYS A 158 -16.19 -6.12 -1.62
C LYS A 158 -17.68 -5.78 -1.82
N GLN A 159 -18.51 -5.98 -0.81
CA GLN A 159 -19.95 -5.71 -0.90
C GLN A 159 -20.22 -4.20 -1.08
N TYR A 160 -19.79 -3.38 -0.12
CA TYR A 160 -20.14 -1.97 -0.09
C TYR A 160 -19.14 -1.10 -0.85
N GLY A 161 -17.86 -1.45 -0.83
CA GLY A 161 -16.79 -0.69 -1.49
C GLY A 161 -16.65 -0.95 -2.99
N ALA A 162 -17.23 -2.04 -3.51
CA ALA A 162 -17.20 -2.36 -4.94
C ALA A 162 -18.61 -2.51 -5.52
N ILE A 163 -19.40 -3.46 -5.03
CA ILE A 163 -20.67 -3.83 -5.69
C ILE A 163 -21.67 -2.67 -5.58
N GLU A 164 -21.96 -2.19 -4.37
CA GLU A 164 -22.90 -1.09 -4.18
C GLU A 164 -22.38 0.23 -4.75
N ILE A 165 -21.08 0.51 -4.62
CA ILE A 165 -20.47 1.71 -5.22
C ILE A 165 -20.57 1.69 -6.75
N ASN A 166 -20.32 0.55 -7.41
CA ASN A 166 -20.48 0.44 -8.86
C ASN A 166 -21.94 0.65 -9.29
N ASN A 167 -22.90 0.09 -8.54
CA ASN A 167 -24.33 0.33 -8.80
C ASN A 167 -24.64 1.83 -8.70
N PHE A 168 -24.12 2.50 -7.67
CA PHE A 168 -24.29 3.93 -7.45
C PHE A 168 -23.59 4.82 -8.49
N ILE A 169 -22.42 4.42 -9.01
CA ILE A 169 -21.72 5.17 -10.07
C ILE A 169 -22.52 5.13 -11.37
N ASN A 170 -23.12 3.98 -11.69
CA ASN A 170 -23.90 3.80 -12.92
C ASN A 170 -25.25 4.53 -12.86
N ASP A 171 -25.94 4.39 -11.73
CA ASP A 171 -27.21 5.04 -11.47
C ASP A 171 -27.10 5.84 -10.17
N PRO A 172 -26.62 7.10 -10.23
CA PRO A 172 -26.45 7.96 -9.06
C PRO A 172 -27.78 8.53 -8.57
N THR A 173 -28.84 7.71 -8.57
CA THR A 173 -30.12 8.04 -7.95
C THR A 173 -30.11 7.60 -6.49
N LEU A 174 -30.47 8.53 -5.61
CA LEU A 174 -30.60 8.25 -4.19
C LEU A 174 -32.06 7.86 -3.91
N SER A 175 -32.29 6.59 -3.60
CA SER A 175 -33.59 6.16 -3.07
C SER A 175 -33.91 6.82 -1.72
N SER A 176 -32.89 7.27 -0.99
CA SER A 176 -33.02 7.97 0.30
C SER A 176 -31.83 8.88 0.56
N TRP A 177 -32.09 10.07 1.14
CA TRP A 177 -31.05 11.04 1.51
C TRP A 177 -30.32 10.70 2.82
N TRP A 178 -30.85 9.76 3.60
CA TRP A 178 -30.30 9.37 4.92
C TRP A 178 -28.82 8.98 4.92
N PRO A 179 -28.30 8.18 3.96
CA PRO A 179 -26.87 7.80 3.95
C PRO A 179 -25.95 9.02 3.82
N ILE A 180 -26.32 10.00 2.99
CA ILE A 180 -25.54 11.23 2.82
C ILE A 180 -25.57 12.07 4.09
N ILE A 181 -26.76 12.22 4.70
CA ILE A 181 -26.89 12.97 5.96
C ILE A 181 -26.02 12.34 7.05
N ILE A 182 -26.11 11.00 7.21
CA ILE A 182 -25.30 10.27 8.19
C ILE A 182 -23.81 10.45 7.90
N PHE A 183 -23.39 10.34 6.64
CA PHE A 183 -22.00 10.55 6.24
C PHE A 183 -21.53 11.99 6.51
N CYS A 184 -22.34 13.00 6.22
CA CYS A 184 -22.01 14.41 6.49
C CYS A 184 -21.89 14.68 8.00
N LEU A 185 -22.77 14.11 8.81
CA LEU A 185 -22.69 14.20 10.27
C LEU A 185 -21.43 13.50 10.79
N ALA A 186 -21.10 12.31 10.26
CA ALA A 186 -19.88 11.59 10.62
C ALA A 186 -18.62 12.38 10.25
N MET A 187 -18.56 12.95 9.05
CA MET A 187 -17.45 13.83 8.62
C MET A 187 -17.38 15.11 9.48
N GLY A 188 -18.53 15.67 9.85
CA GLY A 188 -18.61 16.77 10.80
C GLY A 188 -17.98 16.42 12.15
N LEU A 189 -18.34 15.26 12.72
CA LEU A 189 -17.79 14.77 14.00
C LEU A 189 -16.29 14.51 13.87
N PHE A 190 -15.85 13.93 12.76
CA PHE A 190 -14.44 13.67 12.47
C PHE A 190 -13.63 14.96 12.50
N TRP A 191 -14.01 15.98 11.71
CA TRP A 191 -13.28 17.25 11.65
C TRP A 191 -13.38 18.07 12.93
N MET A 192 -14.51 17.97 13.65
CA MET A 192 -14.67 18.54 14.99
C MET A 192 -13.67 17.96 15.99
N GLY A 193 -13.49 16.63 15.98
CA GLY A 193 -12.47 15.95 16.78
C GLY A 193 -11.06 16.37 16.36
N ALA A 194 -10.80 16.36 15.05
CA ALA A 194 -9.49 16.60 14.46
C ALA A 194 -8.97 18.03 14.63
N LEU A 195 -9.79 19.07 14.56
CA LEU A 195 -9.33 20.46 14.69
C LEU A 195 -9.30 20.95 16.15
N GLY A 196 -10.09 20.34 17.03
CA GLY A 196 -10.12 20.68 18.46
C GLY A 196 -10.52 22.14 18.75
N GLY A 197 -10.18 22.62 19.95
CA GLY A 197 -10.52 23.96 20.43
C GLY A 197 -11.71 24.01 21.39
N GLY A 198 -12.14 25.22 21.76
CA GLY A 198 -13.26 25.46 22.67
C GLY A 198 -14.63 25.06 22.08
N LYS A 199 -15.67 24.95 22.93
CA LYS A 199 -17.01 24.47 22.54
C LYS A 199 -17.57 25.17 21.29
N LYS A 200 -17.46 26.51 21.22
CA LYS A 200 -17.91 27.30 20.06
C LYS A 200 -17.17 26.93 18.77
N ARG A 201 -15.83 26.80 18.81
CA ARG A 201 -15.03 26.42 17.65
C ARG A 201 -15.37 25.01 17.18
N ARG A 202 -15.56 24.07 18.11
CA ARG A 202 -15.94 22.69 17.80
C ARG A 202 -17.28 22.60 17.07
N ILE A 203 -18.29 23.34 17.52
CA ILE A 203 -19.61 23.38 16.86
C ILE A 203 -19.48 24.03 15.48
N ILE A 204 -18.74 25.13 15.36
CA ILE A 204 -18.50 25.76 14.04
C ILE A 204 -17.80 24.79 13.09
N THR A 205 -16.75 24.08 13.54
CA THR A 205 -16.05 23.10 12.71
C THR A 205 -16.94 21.94 12.31
N PHE A 206 -17.81 21.48 13.22
CA PHE A 206 -18.78 20.42 12.94
C PHE A 206 -19.75 20.84 11.83
N VAL A 207 -20.43 21.98 12.03
CA VAL A 207 -21.44 22.49 11.08
C VAL A 207 -20.80 22.83 9.75
N ALA A 208 -19.66 23.53 9.76
CA ALA A 208 -18.95 23.89 8.53
C ALA A 208 -18.49 22.64 7.76
N ALA A 209 -17.89 21.65 8.44
CA ALA A 209 -17.45 20.43 7.79
C ALA A 209 -18.62 19.61 7.24
N ALA A 210 -19.74 19.50 7.98
CA ALA A 210 -20.93 18.81 7.51
C ALA A 210 -21.55 19.50 6.28
N LEU A 211 -21.66 20.84 6.29
CA LEU A 211 -22.18 21.62 5.16
C LEU A 211 -21.27 21.56 3.94
N VAL A 212 -19.95 21.66 4.13
CA VAL A 212 -18.98 21.52 3.04
C VAL A 212 -19.06 20.11 2.45
N THR A 213 -19.09 19.08 3.29
CA THR A 213 -19.22 17.69 2.83
C THR A 213 -20.51 17.49 2.04
N PHE A 214 -21.64 18.01 2.54
CA PHE A 214 -22.92 17.93 1.85
C PHE A 214 -22.88 18.67 0.51
N GLY A 215 -22.37 19.90 0.49
CA GLY A 215 -22.24 20.69 -0.73
C GLY A 215 -21.33 20.04 -1.77
N THR A 216 -20.23 19.42 -1.35
CA THR A 216 -19.34 18.66 -2.24
C THR A 216 -20.03 17.43 -2.81
N ILE A 217 -20.72 16.63 -1.99
CA ILE A 217 -21.46 15.45 -2.48
C ILE A 217 -22.58 15.88 -3.43
N TYR A 218 -23.34 16.92 -3.07
CA TYR A 218 -24.39 17.47 -3.93
C TYR A 218 -23.82 17.94 -5.28
N TYR A 219 -22.69 18.66 -5.27
CA TYR A 219 -22.02 19.07 -6.49
C TYR A 219 -21.59 17.87 -7.35
N ILE A 220 -20.98 16.85 -6.74
CA ILE A 220 -20.56 15.62 -7.45
C ILE A 220 -21.75 14.94 -8.13
N LEU A 221 -22.90 14.87 -7.44
CA LEU A 221 -24.12 14.25 -7.96
C LEU A 221 -24.79 15.12 -9.04
N ALA A 222 -24.86 16.43 -8.85
CA ALA A 222 -25.50 17.35 -9.78
C ALA A 222 -24.70 17.59 -11.07
N SER A 223 -23.37 17.49 -10.99
CA SER A 223 -22.47 17.74 -12.13
C SER A 223 -22.20 16.51 -13.01
N GLY A 224 -22.67 15.32 -12.62
CA GLY A 224 -22.33 14.07 -13.31
C GLY A 224 -20.87 13.64 -13.16
N TRP A 225 -20.14 14.24 -12.22
CA TRP A 225 -18.70 14.02 -12.04
C TRP A 225 -18.32 12.55 -11.76
N LEU A 226 -19.23 11.75 -11.19
CA LEU A 226 -18.99 10.31 -10.96
C LEU A 226 -18.79 9.51 -12.25
N GLN A 227 -19.44 9.92 -13.34
CA GLN A 227 -19.37 9.24 -14.63
C GLN A 227 -18.18 9.75 -15.45
N GLN A 228 -17.88 11.05 -15.34
CA GLN A 228 -16.78 11.71 -16.06
C GLN A 228 -15.94 12.55 -15.09
N PRO A 229 -15.12 11.90 -14.24
CA PRO A 229 -14.34 12.62 -13.25
C PRO A 229 -13.23 13.44 -13.92
N THR A 230 -13.14 14.71 -13.55
CA THR A 230 -12.05 15.60 -13.95
C THR A 230 -11.81 16.66 -12.88
N ILE A 231 -10.54 16.99 -12.64
CA ILE A 231 -10.11 18.12 -11.82
C ILE A 231 -10.16 19.40 -12.68
N GLY A 232 -9.68 19.29 -13.93
CA GLY A 232 -9.63 20.39 -14.89
C GLY A 232 -8.62 21.48 -14.52
N VAL A 233 -8.48 22.46 -15.42
CA VAL A 233 -7.56 23.61 -15.24
C VAL A 233 -7.84 24.36 -13.94
N VAL A 234 -9.12 24.59 -13.64
CA VAL A 234 -9.54 25.36 -12.44
C VAL A 234 -9.15 24.63 -11.17
N GLY A 235 -9.37 23.31 -11.11
CA GLY A 235 -8.96 22.51 -9.96
C GLY A 235 -7.44 22.48 -9.79
N VAL A 236 -6.68 22.35 -10.88
CA VAL A 236 -5.20 22.42 -10.86
C VAL A 236 -4.70 23.77 -10.36
N ILE A 237 -5.33 24.88 -10.75
CA ILE A 237 -4.98 26.22 -10.26
C ILE A 237 -5.24 26.32 -8.75
N ILE A 238 -6.42 25.90 -8.28
CA ILE A 238 -6.79 25.97 -6.86
C ILE A 238 -5.83 25.12 -6.02
N ILE A 239 -5.59 23.87 -6.44
CA ILE A 239 -4.68 22.95 -5.75
C ILE A 239 -3.25 23.47 -5.80
N GLY A 240 -2.80 24.01 -6.95
CA GLY A 240 -1.45 24.55 -7.10
C GLY A 240 -1.19 25.77 -6.23
N VAL A 241 -2.12 26.72 -6.18
CA VAL A 241 -2.03 27.89 -5.29
C VAL A 241 -2.08 27.46 -3.82
N GLY A 242 -2.98 26.53 -3.48
CA GLY A 242 -3.06 25.94 -2.14
C GLY A 242 -1.75 25.27 -1.74
N ALA A 243 -1.18 24.44 -2.62
CA ALA A 243 0.10 23.77 -2.42
C ALA A 243 1.24 24.77 -2.21
N ALA A 244 1.30 25.85 -3.00
CA ALA A 244 2.31 26.90 -2.86
C ALA A 244 2.25 27.58 -1.48
N ILE A 245 1.04 27.93 -1.03
CA ILE A 245 0.82 28.55 0.30
C ILE A 245 1.19 27.57 1.41
N VAL A 246 0.69 26.34 1.33
CA VAL A 246 0.92 25.30 2.36
C VAL A 246 2.40 24.95 2.43
N MET A 247 3.07 24.72 1.31
CA MET A 247 4.50 24.37 1.31
C MET A 247 5.39 25.52 1.77
N THR A 248 5.03 26.76 1.42
CA THR A 248 5.73 27.94 1.94
C THR A 248 5.55 28.06 3.45
N PHE A 249 4.31 27.92 3.94
CA PHE A 249 4.01 27.92 5.37
C PHE A 249 4.79 26.81 6.11
N LEU A 250 4.84 25.61 5.51
CA LEU A 250 5.52 24.46 6.07
C LEU A 250 7.04 24.52 5.97
N SER A 251 7.66 25.31 5.11
CA SER A 251 9.13 25.32 5.05
C SER A 251 9.72 26.54 5.76
N THR A 252 9.38 27.73 5.27
CA THR A 252 10.01 28.98 5.70
C THR A 252 9.05 29.93 6.42
N GLY A 253 7.77 29.57 6.49
CA GLY A 253 6.69 30.44 6.97
C GLY A 253 6.27 31.48 5.92
N LEU A 254 5.01 31.93 6.01
CA LEU A 254 4.41 32.86 5.04
C LEU A 254 5.01 34.27 5.04
N LYS A 255 5.82 34.61 6.05
CA LYS A 255 6.53 35.91 6.11
C LYS A 255 7.63 36.00 5.06
N ASN A 256 8.17 34.88 4.60
CA ASN A 256 9.21 34.87 3.56
C ASN A 256 8.57 35.05 2.17
N LYS A 257 8.37 36.32 1.77
CA LYS A 257 7.73 36.67 0.50
C LYS A 257 8.47 36.14 -0.73
N ARG A 258 9.80 36.00 -0.68
CA ARG A 258 10.57 35.48 -1.82
C ARG A 258 10.23 34.01 -2.11
N VAL A 259 10.16 33.19 -1.07
CA VAL A 259 9.76 31.78 -1.19
C VAL A 259 8.30 31.65 -1.61
N LEU A 260 7.43 32.51 -1.07
CA LEU A 260 6.02 32.54 -1.49
C LEU A 260 5.89 32.87 -2.98
N TYR A 261 6.59 33.89 -3.48
CA TYR A 261 6.55 34.22 -4.90
C TYR A 261 7.14 33.11 -5.76
N ALA A 262 8.26 32.50 -5.35
CA ALA A 262 8.86 31.38 -6.07
C ALA A 262 7.91 30.18 -6.22
N THR A 263 7.21 29.80 -5.15
CA THR A 263 6.24 28.69 -5.18
C THR A 263 4.96 29.05 -5.94
N LEU A 264 4.48 30.28 -5.84
CA LEU A 264 3.36 30.77 -6.66
C LEU A 264 3.73 30.82 -8.14
N THR A 265 4.96 31.19 -8.50
CA THR A 265 5.45 31.11 -9.88
C THR A 265 5.42 29.66 -10.38
N CYS A 266 5.80 28.68 -9.54
CA CYS A 266 5.67 27.26 -9.90
C CYS A 266 4.20 26.85 -10.13
N ALA A 267 3.26 27.35 -9.32
CA ALA A 267 1.83 27.12 -9.52
C ALA A 267 1.32 27.72 -10.84
N VAL A 268 1.75 28.94 -11.19
CA VAL A 268 1.42 29.57 -12.48
C VAL A 268 2.02 28.77 -13.64
N ILE A 269 3.28 28.35 -13.56
CA ILE A 269 3.92 27.51 -14.58
C ILE A 269 3.13 26.21 -14.77
N GLY A 270 2.76 25.53 -13.68
CA GLY A 270 1.97 24.30 -13.76
C GLY A 270 0.59 24.51 -14.39
N ALA A 271 -0.08 25.61 -14.07
CA ALA A 271 -1.36 25.97 -14.69
C ALA A 271 -1.23 26.26 -16.19
N LEU A 272 -0.17 26.96 -16.61
CA LEU A 272 0.11 27.24 -18.02
C LEU A 272 0.49 25.97 -18.79
N LEU A 273 1.25 25.07 -18.17
CA LEU A 273 1.68 23.81 -18.78
C LEU A 273 0.60 22.74 -18.78
N TYR A 274 -0.50 22.91 -18.04
CA TYR A 274 -1.58 21.93 -18.00
C TYR A 274 -2.08 21.57 -19.40
N MET A 275 -2.49 22.54 -20.23
CA MET A 275 -3.04 22.24 -21.56
C MET A 275 -1.99 21.61 -22.49
N PRO A 276 -0.75 22.15 -22.61
CA PRO A 276 0.30 21.50 -23.39
C PRO A 276 0.63 20.07 -22.94
N LEU A 277 0.64 19.80 -21.62
CA LEU A 277 0.91 18.46 -21.09
C LEU A 277 -0.24 17.51 -21.39
N GLN A 278 -1.49 17.93 -21.24
CA GLN A 278 -2.65 17.09 -21.61
C GLN A 278 -2.64 16.76 -23.11
N TYR A 279 -2.24 17.71 -23.96
CA TYR A 279 -2.04 17.47 -25.38
C TYR A 279 -0.93 16.43 -25.63
N LEU A 280 0.22 16.59 -24.99
CA LEU A 280 1.33 15.61 -25.08
C LEU A 280 0.89 14.21 -24.64
N PHE A 281 0.15 14.11 -23.53
CA PHE A 281 -0.33 12.83 -22.99
C PHE A 281 -1.37 12.12 -23.85
N TYR A 282 -2.07 12.86 -24.70
CA TYR A 282 -3.06 12.32 -25.61
C TYR A 282 -2.44 11.81 -26.91
N TYR A 283 -1.51 12.55 -27.51
CA TYR A 283 -0.96 12.23 -28.83
C TYR A 283 0.24 11.29 -28.80
N GLN A 284 0.98 11.25 -27.70
CA GLN A 284 2.17 10.43 -27.58
C GLN A 284 1.89 9.20 -26.72
N GLU A 285 2.37 8.04 -27.16
CA GLU A 285 2.30 6.80 -26.38
C GLU A 285 3.16 6.93 -25.12
N MET A 286 2.47 7.16 -23.99
CA MET A 286 3.11 7.33 -22.70
C MET A 286 3.62 5.99 -22.16
N ASN A 287 4.71 6.05 -21.41
CA ASN A 287 5.22 4.94 -20.62
C ASN A 287 5.86 5.48 -19.33
N TRP A 288 6.28 4.58 -18.44
CA TRP A 288 6.93 4.98 -17.19
C TRP A 288 8.22 5.80 -17.40
N LEU A 289 8.92 5.60 -18.52
CA LEU A 289 10.13 6.35 -18.84
C LEU A 289 9.82 7.81 -19.21
N TRP A 290 8.79 8.06 -20.03
CA TRP A 290 8.29 9.40 -20.33
C TRP A 290 7.84 10.13 -19.07
N MET A 291 7.09 9.44 -18.21
CA MET A 291 6.64 9.99 -16.93
C MET A 291 7.82 10.38 -16.03
N PHE A 292 8.84 9.52 -15.94
CA PHE A 292 10.06 9.82 -15.19
C PHE A 292 10.84 11.00 -15.80
N GLY A 293 10.96 11.05 -17.13
CA GLY A 293 11.60 12.17 -17.83
C GLY A 293 10.93 13.51 -17.55
N LEU A 294 9.60 13.56 -17.63
CA LEU A 294 8.82 14.77 -17.32
C LEU A 294 8.94 15.16 -15.85
N LEU A 295 8.99 14.20 -14.93
CA LEU A 295 9.23 14.46 -13.51
C LEU A 295 10.60 15.10 -13.27
N VAL A 296 11.66 14.57 -13.91
CA VAL A 296 13.02 15.13 -13.82
C VAL A 296 13.06 16.56 -14.36
N VAL A 297 12.42 16.80 -15.50
CA VAL A 297 12.29 18.15 -16.08
C VAL A 297 11.54 19.08 -15.13
N ALA A 298 10.42 18.66 -14.55
CA ALA A 298 9.64 19.45 -13.61
C ALA A 298 10.46 19.81 -12.35
N ILE A 299 11.25 18.87 -11.82
CA ILE A 299 12.18 19.12 -10.71
C ILE A 299 13.26 20.12 -11.13
N GLY A 300 13.85 19.98 -12.32
CA GLY A 300 14.85 20.90 -12.86
C GLY A 300 14.31 22.34 -13.00
N VAL A 301 13.11 22.50 -13.54
CA VAL A 301 12.42 23.80 -13.63
C VAL A 301 12.15 24.36 -12.24
N ALA A 302 11.67 23.53 -11.30
CA ALA A 302 11.39 23.97 -9.93
C ALA A 302 12.66 24.44 -9.20
N ILE A 303 13.79 23.75 -9.37
CA ILE A 303 15.10 24.18 -8.85
C ILE A 303 15.50 25.49 -9.51
N GLY A 304 15.38 25.61 -10.84
CA GLY A 304 15.67 26.85 -11.57
C GLY A 304 14.88 28.05 -11.06
N VAL A 305 13.56 27.90 -10.87
CA VAL A 305 12.70 28.93 -10.28
C VAL A 305 13.13 29.23 -8.84
N GLY A 306 13.41 28.21 -8.04
CA GLY A 306 13.86 28.39 -6.66
C GLY A 306 15.18 29.17 -6.56
N LEU A 307 16.11 28.92 -7.48
CA LEU A 307 17.38 29.62 -7.58
C LEU A 307 17.24 31.05 -8.13
N ALA A 308 16.29 31.29 -9.05
CA ALA A 308 16.02 32.62 -9.57
C ALA A 308 15.54 33.59 -8.47
N PHE A 309 14.73 33.09 -7.53
CA PHE A 309 14.26 33.84 -6.35
C PHE A 309 15.18 33.71 -5.12
N ARG A 310 16.50 33.47 -5.33
CA ARG A 310 17.45 33.18 -4.25
C ARG A 310 17.39 34.18 -3.08
N GLY A 311 17.22 33.63 -1.88
CA GLY A 311 17.39 34.32 -0.60
C GLY A 311 18.79 34.05 -0.01
N PRO A 312 19.00 34.40 1.26
CA PRO A 312 20.19 34.00 2.03
C PRO A 312 20.39 32.47 2.03
N ASP A 313 19.29 31.71 2.04
CA ASP A 313 19.27 30.24 2.05
C ASP A 313 18.70 29.69 0.73
N PRO A 314 19.52 29.50 -0.33
CA PRO A 314 19.03 29.10 -1.66
C PRO A 314 18.45 27.69 -1.68
N TRP A 315 18.96 26.80 -0.83
CA TRP A 315 18.52 25.40 -0.76
C TRP A 315 17.13 25.24 -0.16
N ASP A 316 16.74 26.11 0.77
CA ASP A 316 15.41 26.05 1.35
C ASP A 316 14.35 26.49 0.34
N THR A 317 14.63 27.55 -0.43
CA THR A 317 13.78 27.98 -1.55
C THR A 317 13.67 26.89 -2.62
N ALA A 318 14.80 26.29 -3.04
CA ALA A 318 14.80 25.24 -4.06
C ALA A 318 14.02 23.99 -3.62
N ARG A 319 14.17 23.55 -2.37
CA ARG A 319 13.40 22.40 -1.85
C ARG A 319 11.90 22.71 -1.81
N THR A 320 11.51 23.92 -1.39
CA THR A 320 10.08 24.30 -1.36
C THR A 320 9.43 24.34 -2.72
N THR A 321 10.11 24.91 -3.72
CA THR A 321 9.60 24.95 -5.08
C THR A 321 9.50 23.55 -5.65
N VAL A 322 10.49 22.68 -5.42
CA VAL A 322 10.44 21.27 -5.83
C VAL A 322 9.22 20.56 -5.22
N PHE A 323 9.01 20.64 -3.90
CA PHE A 323 7.84 19.99 -3.29
C PHE A 323 6.51 20.54 -3.80
N THR A 324 6.42 21.85 -4.03
CA THR A 324 5.22 22.47 -4.59
C THR A 324 4.95 21.95 -6.01
N THR A 325 5.97 21.94 -6.86
CA THR A 325 5.88 21.44 -8.24
C THR A 325 5.55 19.95 -8.28
N LEU A 326 6.07 19.14 -7.37
CA LEU A 326 5.72 17.72 -7.26
C LEU A 326 4.22 17.52 -6.99
N ILE A 327 3.63 18.30 -6.07
CA ILE A 327 2.18 18.23 -5.80
C ILE A 327 1.39 18.60 -7.05
N ILE A 328 1.81 19.66 -7.76
CA ILE A 328 1.14 20.10 -9.00
C ILE A 328 1.27 19.03 -10.09
N ALA A 329 2.47 18.46 -10.30
CA ALA A 329 2.71 17.42 -11.28
C ALA A 329 1.87 16.16 -11.01
N VAL A 330 1.79 15.73 -9.74
CA VAL A 330 0.91 14.62 -9.32
C VAL A 330 -0.55 14.95 -9.57
N THR A 331 -0.97 16.20 -9.37
CA THR A 331 -2.35 16.64 -9.64
C THR A 331 -2.67 16.59 -11.13
N ILE A 332 -1.78 17.07 -12.00
CA ILE A 332 -1.95 17.02 -13.45
C ILE A 332 -1.98 15.56 -13.95
N PHE A 333 -1.09 14.72 -13.42
CA PHE A 333 -1.09 13.28 -13.71
C PHE A 333 -2.40 12.61 -13.28
N ALA A 334 -2.85 12.87 -12.04
CA ALA A 334 -4.09 12.32 -11.51
C ALA A 334 -5.30 12.78 -12.35
N ASP A 335 -5.34 14.05 -12.76
CA ASP A 335 -6.39 14.54 -13.64
C ASP A 335 -6.40 13.81 -14.99
N ARG A 336 -5.23 13.54 -15.61
CA ARG A 336 -5.17 12.75 -16.84
C ARG A 336 -5.69 11.32 -16.64
N VAL A 337 -5.34 10.68 -15.53
CA VAL A 337 -5.88 9.35 -15.18
C VAL A 337 -7.41 9.40 -15.03
N LEU A 338 -7.95 10.42 -14.35
CA LEU A 338 -9.38 10.59 -14.17
C LEU A 338 -10.11 10.83 -15.50
N GLN A 339 -9.52 11.58 -16.43
CA GLN A 339 -10.11 11.77 -17.76
C GLN A 339 -10.26 10.45 -18.54
N GLY A 340 -9.38 9.46 -18.32
CA GLY A 340 -9.48 8.12 -18.91
C GLY A 340 -10.56 7.23 -18.27
N TRP A 341 -11.19 7.66 -17.17
CA TRP A 341 -12.18 6.87 -16.43
C TRP A 341 -13.40 6.48 -17.25
N SER A 342 -13.95 7.41 -18.04
CA SER A 342 -15.16 7.15 -18.82
C SER A 342 -14.92 6.10 -19.90
N GLU A 343 -13.73 6.13 -20.53
CA GLU A 343 -13.32 5.16 -21.55
C GLU A 343 -13.06 3.79 -20.91
N TYR A 344 -12.34 3.75 -19.80
CA TYR A 344 -12.10 2.52 -19.04
C TYR A 344 -13.40 1.87 -18.55
N SER A 345 -14.32 2.64 -17.94
CA SER A 345 -15.58 2.13 -17.39
C SER A 345 -16.50 1.57 -18.46
N SER A 346 -16.58 2.23 -19.62
CA SER A 346 -17.45 1.81 -20.73
C SER A 346 -16.86 0.68 -21.58
N SER A 347 -15.61 0.28 -21.34
CA SER A 347 -14.98 -0.82 -22.06
C SER A 347 -15.76 -2.14 -21.89
N PRO A 348 -15.85 -2.99 -22.94
CA PRO A 348 -16.61 -4.24 -22.87
C PRO A 348 -16.15 -5.20 -21.77
N ALA A 349 -14.86 -5.17 -21.42
CA ALA A 349 -14.28 -5.99 -20.37
C ALA A 349 -14.73 -5.58 -18.95
N ILE A 350 -14.93 -4.27 -18.73
CA ILE A 350 -15.30 -3.70 -17.43
C ILE A 350 -16.82 -3.57 -17.27
N ASN A 351 -17.56 -3.40 -18.37
CA ASN A 351 -19.02 -3.41 -18.42
C ASN A 351 -19.67 -2.47 -17.38
N ASN A 352 -19.20 -1.21 -17.34
CA ASN A 352 -19.64 -0.18 -16.39
C ASN A 352 -19.46 -0.55 -14.91
N ARG A 353 -18.50 -1.41 -14.57
CA ARG A 353 -18.18 -1.75 -13.18
C ARG A 353 -16.71 -1.46 -12.88
N PRO A 354 -16.32 -0.18 -12.84
CA PRO A 354 -14.93 0.22 -12.82
C PRO A 354 -14.18 -0.22 -11.56
N ILE A 355 -14.85 -0.34 -10.41
CA ILE A 355 -14.23 -0.87 -9.18
C ILE A 355 -14.23 -2.39 -9.23
N ALA A 356 -13.04 -2.97 -9.35
CA ALA A 356 -12.87 -4.40 -9.47
C ALA A 356 -13.29 -5.16 -8.20
N THR A 357 -13.96 -6.28 -8.40
CA THR A 357 -14.36 -7.21 -7.33
C THR A 357 -13.54 -8.49 -7.32
N ILE A 358 -12.87 -8.80 -8.43
CA ILE A 358 -12.15 -10.04 -8.63
C ILE A 358 -10.93 -9.86 -9.54
N GLY A 359 -9.86 -10.60 -9.27
CA GLY A 359 -8.69 -10.70 -10.15
C GLY A 359 -7.67 -9.58 -9.97
N ALA A 360 -6.51 -9.73 -10.61
CA ALA A 360 -5.41 -8.76 -10.55
C ALA A 360 -5.45 -7.70 -11.68
N SER A 361 -6.15 -8.02 -12.75
CA SER A 361 -6.43 -7.18 -13.91
C SER A 361 -7.64 -7.75 -14.64
N ALA A 362 -8.35 -6.94 -15.41
CA ALA A 362 -9.40 -7.46 -16.28
C ALA A 362 -8.79 -8.10 -17.55
N PRO A 363 -9.29 -9.27 -17.98
CA PRO A 363 -8.84 -9.91 -19.21
C PRO A 363 -9.27 -9.08 -20.43
N ASN A 364 -8.42 -9.02 -21.46
CA ASN A 364 -8.69 -8.34 -22.73
C ASN A 364 -9.03 -6.83 -22.59
N VAL A 365 -8.45 -6.16 -21.59
CA VAL A 365 -8.42 -4.68 -21.58
C VAL A 365 -7.31 -4.23 -22.51
N ASP A 366 -7.68 -3.97 -23.76
CA ASP A 366 -6.82 -3.27 -24.71
C ASP A 366 -6.96 -1.76 -24.45
N GLY A 367 -5.85 -1.09 -24.18
CA GLY A 367 -5.86 0.32 -23.87
C GLY A 367 -4.47 0.93 -23.85
N ASP A 368 -4.42 2.26 -23.84
CA ASP A 368 -3.18 2.99 -23.68
C ASP A 368 -2.62 2.85 -22.24
N PHE A 369 -1.46 3.44 -22.01
CA PHE A 369 -0.83 3.48 -20.69
C PHE A 369 -1.77 3.94 -19.57
N TRP A 370 -2.68 4.89 -19.84
CA TRP A 370 -3.57 5.42 -18.83
C TRP A 370 -4.63 4.41 -18.43
N ILE A 371 -5.24 3.73 -19.40
CA ILE A 371 -6.27 2.71 -19.17
C ILE A 371 -5.70 1.51 -18.41
N THR A 372 -4.53 0.99 -18.82
CA THR A 372 -3.90 -0.17 -18.15
C THR A 372 -3.51 0.15 -16.70
N ASN A 373 -3.05 1.37 -16.42
CA ASN A 373 -2.75 1.80 -15.06
C ASN A 373 -4.02 2.00 -14.23
N LEU A 374 -5.11 2.47 -14.85
CA LEU A 374 -6.41 2.58 -14.20
C LEU A 374 -6.94 1.21 -13.77
N ASP A 375 -6.91 0.22 -14.68
CA ASP A 375 -7.24 -1.17 -14.41
C ASP A 375 -6.40 -1.73 -13.23
N SER A 376 -5.08 -1.61 -13.32
CA SER A 376 -4.19 -2.04 -12.23
C SER A 376 -4.50 -1.38 -10.88
N PHE A 377 -4.89 -0.10 -10.89
CA PHE A 377 -5.19 0.65 -9.68
C PHE A 377 -6.53 0.24 -9.05
N THR A 378 -7.60 0.12 -9.84
CA THR A 378 -8.93 -0.28 -9.36
C THR A 378 -8.93 -1.70 -8.80
N HIS A 379 -8.16 -2.59 -9.42
CA HIS A 379 -7.89 -3.94 -8.93
C HIS A 379 -7.14 -3.92 -7.60
N LEU A 380 -6.09 -3.09 -7.44
CA LEU A 380 -5.33 -3.02 -6.19
C LEU A 380 -6.04 -2.31 -5.04
N LEU A 381 -7.00 -1.43 -5.32
CA LEU A 381 -7.57 -0.48 -4.37
C LEU A 381 -8.13 -1.17 -3.11
N LEU A 382 -9.10 -2.07 -3.28
CA LEU A 382 -9.82 -2.68 -2.15
C LEU A 382 -8.97 -3.71 -1.38
N PRO A 383 -8.21 -4.61 -2.04
CA PRO A 383 -7.26 -5.48 -1.36
C PRO A 383 -6.25 -4.69 -0.53
N SER A 384 -5.75 -3.57 -1.07
CA SER A 384 -4.77 -2.73 -0.36
C SER A 384 -5.40 -2.02 0.84
N ILE A 385 -6.62 -1.48 0.71
CA ILE A 385 -7.35 -0.86 1.82
C ILE A 385 -7.56 -1.87 2.96
N ALA A 386 -7.95 -3.12 2.63
CA ALA A 386 -8.14 -4.16 3.64
C ALA A 386 -6.87 -4.39 4.47
N LEU A 387 -5.71 -4.51 3.82
CA LEU A 387 -4.42 -4.71 4.46
C LEU A 387 -3.90 -3.45 5.20
N VAL A 388 -4.14 -2.26 4.63
CA VAL A 388 -3.78 -0.97 5.24
C VAL A 388 -4.50 -0.78 6.56
N LEU A 389 -5.80 -1.09 6.65
CA LEU A 389 -6.60 -0.83 7.85
C LEU A 389 -6.09 -1.57 9.10
N ILE A 390 -5.63 -2.80 8.93
CA ILE A 390 -5.07 -3.63 10.02
C ILE A 390 -3.74 -3.05 10.49
N SER A 391 -2.86 -2.79 9.52
CA SER A 391 -1.50 -2.32 9.78
C SER A 391 -1.52 -0.88 10.34
N PHE A 392 -2.45 -0.05 9.85
CA PHE A 392 -2.66 1.33 10.31
C PHE A 392 -2.93 1.41 11.81
N ALA A 393 -3.77 0.52 12.35
CA ALA A 393 -4.07 0.49 13.78
C ALA A 393 -2.82 0.21 14.62
N SER A 394 -2.00 -0.76 14.19
CA SER A 394 -0.73 -1.09 14.82
C SER A 394 0.23 0.09 14.78
N TYR A 395 0.50 0.65 13.59
CA TYR A 395 1.43 1.78 13.44
C TYR A 395 0.99 3.01 14.23
N THR A 396 -0.31 3.33 14.24
CA THR A 396 -0.85 4.46 15.01
C THR A 396 -0.60 4.28 16.51
N ARG A 397 -0.88 3.08 17.05
CA ARG A 397 -0.70 2.76 18.47
C ARG A 397 0.77 2.81 18.88
N TYR A 398 1.64 2.15 18.13
CA TYR A 398 3.07 2.10 18.44
C TYR A 398 3.74 3.46 18.28
N THR A 399 3.44 4.20 17.21
CA THR A 399 3.97 5.55 17.01
C THR A 399 3.53 6.47 18.13
N ARG A 400 2.26 6.40 18.53
CA ARG A 400 1.75 7.22 19.63
C ARG A 400 2.47 6.91 20.94
N GLY A 401 2.60 5.63 21.29
CA GLY A 401 3.30 5.20 22.51
C GLY A 401 4.75 5.67 22.55
N SER A 402 5.49 5.42 21.47
CA SER A 402 6.91 5.80 21.39
C SER A 402 7.11 7.32 21.38
N MET A 403 6.22 8.07 20.71
CA MET A 403 6.26 9.54 20.75
C MET A 403 6.03 10.08 22.17
N LEU A 404 5.09 9.52 22.93
CA LEU A 404 4.85 9.96 24.31
C LEU A 404 6.04 9.68 25.24
N GLU A 405 6.67 8.52 25.08
CA GLU A 405 7.89 8.17 25.82
C GLU A 405 9.05 9.12 25.49
N VAL A 406 9.31 9.33 24.20
CA VAL A 406 10.39 10.20 23.73
C VAL A 406 10.18 11.65 24.15
N MET A 407 8.94 12.16 24.09
CA MET A 407 8.61 13.53 24.49
C MET A 407 8.85 13.79 25.99
N GLY A 408 8.91 12.74 26.81
CA GLY A 408 9.24 12.79 28.23
C GLY A 408 10.75 12.85 28.53
N GLN A 409 11.62 12.62 27.55
CA GLN A 409 13.07 12.51 27.74
C GLN A 409 13.74 13.87 28.00
N ASP A 410 14.82 13.87 28.79
CA ASP A 410 15.52 15.11 29.20
C ASP A 410 16.12 15.89 28.02
N TYR A 411 16.61 15.19 26.98
CA TYR A 411 17.16 15.87 25.80
C TYR A 411 16.10 16.68 25.03
N ILE A 412 14.82 16.29 25.10
CA ILE A 412 13.71 17.07 24.53
C ILE A 412 13.48 18.34 25.36
N ARG A 413 13.55 18.24 26.69
CA ARG A 413 13.48 19.41 27.59
C ARG A 413 14.64 20.37 27.33
N THR A 414 15.86 19.85 27.17
CA THR A 414 17.03 20.67 26.79
C THR A 414 16.83 21.35 25.43
N ALA A 415 16.29 20.64 24.44
CA ALA A 415 16.00 21.20 23.11
C ALA A 415 15.00 22.37 23.19
N ARG A 416 13.95 22.25 24.01
CA ARG A 416 13.01 23.34 24.30
C ARG A 416 13.66 24.49 25.07
N ALA A 417 14.47 24.18 26.07
CA ALA A 417 15.19 25.18 26.87
C ALA A 417 16.18 26.01 26.05
N LYS A 418 16.74 25.43 24.98
CA LYS A 418 17.56 26.15 23.98
C LYS A 418 16.76 27.08 23.06
N GLY A 419 15.43 27.17 23.22
CA GLY A 419 14.57 28.04 22.43
C GLY A 419 14.24 27.51 21.03
N LEU A 420 14.46 26.22 20.75
CA LEU A 420 14.07 25.63 19.47
C LEU A 420 12.54 25.63 19.34
N ASN A 421 12.05 25.95 18.14
CA ASN A 421 10.63 25.88 17.83
C ASN A 421 10.10 24.45 18.04
N GLU A 422 8.89 24.31 18.60
CA GLU A 422 8.27 23.01 18.93
C GLU A 422 8.21 22.08 17.72
N ARG A 423 8.04 22.63 16.52
CA ARG A 423 8.08 21.83 15.29
C ARG A 423 9.45 21.18 15.03
N THR A 424 10.54 21.90 15.29
CA THR A 424 11.90 21.37 15.16
C THR A 424 12.14 20.32 16.24
N VAL A 425 11.70 20.59 17.47
CA VAL A 425 11.76 19.62 18.58
C VAL A 425 11.04 18.33 18.20
N ILE A 426 9.81 18.42 17.69
CA ILE A 426 9.02 17.25 17.29
C ILE A 426 9.63 16.54 16.08
N MET A 427 9.77 17.21 14.94
CA MET A 427 10.12 16.54 13.68
C MET A 427 11.57 16.04 13.66
N ARG A 428 12.50 16.80 14.27
CA ARG A 428 13.94 16.49 14.19
C ARG A 428 14.46 15.73 15.40
N HIS A 429 13.96 16.03 16.60
CA HIS A 429 14.48 15.44 17.84
C HIS A 429 13.58 14.36 18.42
N ALA A 430 12.25 14.50 18.40
CA ALA A 430 11.35 13.50 18.94
C ALA A 430 11.08 12.37 17.94
N LEU A 431 10.51 12.70 16.77
CA LEU A 431 10.06 11.73 15.77
C LEU A 431 11.18 10.78 15.35
N ARG A 432 12.36 11.31 15.02
CA ARG A 432 13.49 10.48 14.59
C ARG A 432 13.86 9.39 15.61
N ASN A 433 13.79 9.71 16.90
CA ASN A 433 14.08 8.74 17.96
C ASN A 433 12.87 7.82 18.26
N ALA A 434 11.65 8.33 18.09
CA ALA A 434 10.42 7.54 18.22
C ALA A 434 10.23 6.51 17.07
N LEU A 435 10.94 6.68 15.95
CA LEU A 435 10.95 5.70 14.85
C LEU A 435 11.84 4.48 15.13
N LEU A 436 12.73 4.52 16.14
CA LEU A 436 13.65 3.41 16.42
C LEU A 436 12.92 2.11 16.78
N PRO A 437 11.91 2.12 17.69
CA PRO A 437 11.15 0.91 17.98
C PRO A 437 10.20 0.49 16.84
N LEU A 438 9.84 1.42 15.94
CA LEU A 438 8.99 1.10 14.79
C LEU A 438 9.75 0.32 13.73
N ALA A 439 11.05 0.58 13.56
CA ALA A 439 11.91 -0.21 12.68
C ALA A 439 11.95 -1.70 13.06
N SER A 440 11.74 -2.01 14.35
CA SER A 440 11.59 -3.36 14.90
C SER A 440 10.34 -4.09 14.44
N ILE A 441 9.27 -3.33 14.23
CA ILE A 441 7.91 -3.85 14.07
C ILE A 441 7.60 -4.08 12.59
N ILE A 442 8.09 -3.20 11.71
CA ILE A 442 7.88 -3.30 10.25
C ILE A 442 8.16 -4.71 9.69
N PRO A 443 9.26 -5.41 10.04
CA PRO A 443 9.54 -6.74 9.50
C PRO A 443 8.55 -7.79 9.96
N VAL A 444 8.16 -7.75 11.24
CA VAL A 444 7.16 -8.66 11.82
C VAL A 444 5.80 -8.43 11.17
N ASP A 445 5.48 -7.17 10.92
CA ASP A 445 4.25 -6.75 10.24
C ASP A 445 4.23 -7.24 8.79
N VAL A 446 5.32 -7.06 8.01
CA VAL A 446 5.44 -7.59 6.64
C VAL A 446 5.23 -9.11 6.60
N ILE A 447 5.81 -9.86 7.54
CA ILE A 447 5.62 -11.32 7.62
C ILE A 447 4.17 -11.68 7.94
N THR A 448 3.55 -10.94 8.86
CA THR A 448 2.14 -11.15 9.25
C THR A 448 1.20 -10.78 8.11
N MET A 449 1.53 -9.75 7.32
CA MET A 449 0.81 -9.34 6.12
C MET A 449 0.85 -10.40 5.03
N ILE A 450 1.93 -11.18 4.88
CA ILE A 450 1.96 -12.34 3.97
C ILE A 450 0.84 -13.33 4.35
N GLY A 451 0.69 -13.63 5.64
CA GLY A 451 -0.41 -14.48 6.13
C GLY A 451 -1.79 -13.88 5.91
N GLY A 452 -1.96 -12.58 6.17
CA GLY A 452 -3.22 -11.85 5.91
C GLY A 452 -3.56 -11.76 4.42
N ALA A 453 -2.54 -11.65 3.55
CA ALA A 453 -2.69 -11.59 2.11
C ALA A 453 -3.31 -12.87 1.54
N VAL A 454 -3.04 -14.05 2.10
CA VAL A 454 -3.70 -15.30 1.68
C VAL A 454 -5.22 -15.17 1.68
N ILE A 455 -5.77 -14.61 2.75
CA ILE A 455 -7.22 -14.46 2.90
C ILE A 455 -7.74 -13.36 1.97
N THR A 456 -7.07 -12.22 1.93
CA THR A 456 -7.43 -11.09 1.06
C THR A 456 -7.42 -11.50 -0.41
N GLU A 457 -6.37 -12.18 -0.87
CA GLU A 457 -6.24 -12.69 -2.24
C GLU A 457 -7.34 -13.68 -2.58
N THR A 458 -7.74 -14.55 -1.64
CA THR A 458 -8.85 -15.48 -1.84
C THR A 458 -10.19 -14.75 -2.01
N ILE A 459 -10.47 -13.75 -1.17
CA ILE A 459 -11.76 -13.02 -1.18
C ILE A 459 -11.93 -12.18 -2.46
N PHE A 460 -10.86 -11.49 -2.86
CA PHE A 460 -10.81 -10.68 -4.09
C PHE A 460 -10.37 -11.51 -5.31
N GLY A 461 -10.25 -12.83 -5.19
CA GLY A 461 -9.79 -13.72 -6.27
C GLY A 461 -8.51 -13.26 -6.97
N TRP A 462 -7.64 -12.55 -6.25
CA TRP A 462 -6.35 -12.04 -6.72
C TRP A 462 -5.41 -13.21 -6.99
N ASN A 463 -4.83 -13.29 -8.19
CA ASN A 463 -3.92 -14.37 -8.56
C ASN A 463 -2.53 -14.14 -7.95
N GLY A 464 -2.46 -14.22 -6.62
CA GLY A 464 -1.23 -14.17 -5.83
C GLY A 464 -0.83 -15.52 -5.27
N MET A 465 0.29 -15.52 -4.55
CA MET A 465 0.88 -16.72 -3.94
C MET A 465 -0.03 -17.38 -2.91
N GLY A 466 -0.78 -16.59 -2.15
CA GLY A 466 -1.66 -17.09 -1.11
C GLY A 466 -2.89 -17.79 -1.69
N LYS A 467 -3.48 -17.23 -2.75
CA LYS A 467 -4.55 -17.93 -3.48
C LYS A 467 -4.05 -19.24 -4.09
N LEU A 468 -2.88 -19.23 -4.74
CA LEU A 468 -2.24 -20.44 -5.28
C LEU A 468 -2.04 -21.49 -4.19
N PHE A 469 -1.57 -21.09 -3.00
CA PHE A 469 -1.42 -21.98 -1.84
C PHE A 469 -2.75 -22.61 -1.39
N ILE A 470 -3.83 -21.83 -1.27
CA ILE A 470 -5.16 -22.36 -0.92
C ILE A 470 -5.67 -23.33 -2.00
N ASP A 471 -5.53 -22.95 -3.28
CA ASP A 471 -6.00 -23.76 -4.41
C ASP A 471 -5.25 -25.09 -4.50
N SER A 472 -3.93 -25.09 -4.32
CA SER A 472 -3.10 -26.30 -4.30
C SER A 472 -3.34 -27.16 -3.05
N MET A 473 -3.61 -26.57 -1.89
CA MET A 473 -4.06 -27.34 -0.70
C MET A 473 -5.38 -28.06 -0.96
N ARG A 474 -6.36 -27.40 -1.59
CA ARG A 474 -7.65 -28.03 -1.96
C ARG A 474 -7.47 -29.12 -3.01
N GLN A 475 -6.44 -29.03 -3.83
CA GLN A 475 -6.14 -29.97 -4.91
C GLN A 475 -5.16 -31.08 -4.50
N SER A 476 -4.65 -31.07 -3.26
CA SER A 476 -3.61 -31.99 -2.79
C SER A 476 -2.33 -31.97 -3.65
N GLU A 477 -1.90 -30.78 -4.06
CA GLU A 477 -0.66 -30.59 -4.83
C GLU A 477 0.49 -30.21 -3.89
N LEU A 478 1.39 -31.15 -3.60
CA LEU A 478 2.47 -30.94 -2.63
C LEU A 478 3.51 -29.91 -3.10
N ASP A 479 3.94 -29.98 -4.36
CA ASP A 479 5.04 -29.16 -4.89
C ASP A 479 4.74 -27.65 -4.86
N PRO A 480 3.58 -27.15 -5.35
CA PRO A 480 3.23 -25.72 -5.22
C PRO A 480 3.15 -25.25 -3.76
N ILE A 481 2.63 -26.07 -2.85
CA ILE A 481 2.52 -25.75 -1.42
C ILE A 481 3.91 -25.59 -0.82
N MET A 482 4.83 -26.50 -1.13
CA MET A 482 6.21 -26.46 -0.65
C MET A 482 6.97 -25.27 -1.21
N ALA A 483 6.74 -24.93 -2.47
CA ALA A 483 7.34 -23.75 -3.08
C ALA A 483 6.83 -22.44 -2.44
N TYR A 484 5.53 -22.36 -2.12
CA TYR A 484 4.97 -21.25 -1.33
C TYR A 484 5.66 -21.12 0.04
N ILE A 485 5.80 -22.22 0.79
CA ILE A 485 6.45 -22.22 2.12
C ILE A 485 7.91 -21.75 2.01
N LEU A 486 8.65 -22.24 1.01
CA LEU A 486 10.04 -21.87 0.78
C LEU A 486 10.17 -20.38 0.46
N ILE A 487 9.37 -19.87 -0.48
CA ILE A 487 9.42 -18.47 -0.91
C ILE A 487 9.00 -17.53 0.24
N THR A 488 7.92 -17.84 0.95
CA THR A 488 7.50 -17.02 2.11
C THR A 488 8.55 -17.01 3.20
N GLY A 489 9.22 -18.13 3.45
CA GLY A 489 10.37 -18.21 4.34
C GLY A 489 11.56 -17.37 3.87
N ILE A 490 11.90 -17.40 2.58
CA ILE A 490 12.96 -16.55 2.00
C ILE A 490 12.58 -15.06 2.13
N LEU A 491 11.34 -14.69 1.83
CA LEU A 491 10.85 -13.32 2.00
C LEU A 491 10.91 -12.87 3.46
N ALA A 492 10.62 -13.77 4.42
CA ALA A 492 10.78 -13.50 5.84
C ALA A 492 12.25 -13.30 6.24
N ILE A 493 13.19 -14.06 5.66
CA ILE A 493 14.63 -13.85 5.84
C ILE A 493 15.04 -12.47 5.32
N ILE A 494 14.59 -12.12 4.10
CA ILE A 494 14.88 -10.81 3.49
C ILE A 494 14.31 -9.68 4.34
N ALA A 495 13.05 -9.77 4.78
CA ALA A 495 12.42 -8.77 5.64
C ALA A 495 13.19 -8.57 6.95
N ASN A 496 13.63 -9.66 7.59
CA ASN A 496 14.46 -9.61 8.80
C ASN A 496 15.85 -8.99 8.54
N LEU A 497 16.46 -9.27 7.39
CA LEU A 497 17.75 -8.67 7.02
C LEU A 497 17.61 -7.16 6.77
N VAL A 498 16.55 -6.75 6.08
CA VAL A 498 16.20 -5.34 5.88
C VAL A 498 15.99 -4.64 7.22
N ALA A 499 15.37 -5.31 8.20
CA ALA A 499 15.24 -4.80 9.56
C ALA A 499 16.59 -4.42 10.17
N ASP A 500 17.52 -5.37 10.17
CA ASP A 500 18.82 -5.21 10.79
C ASP A 500 19.59 -4.06 10.16
N PHE A 501 19.45 -3.91 8.85
CA PHE A 501 20.01 -2.78 8.13
C PHE A 501 19.35 -1.46 8.54
N LEU A 502 18.01 -1.41 8.60
CA LEU A 502 17.27 -0.22 9.03
C LEU A 502 17.67 0.21 10.45
N TYR A 503 17.81 -0.74 11.39
CA TYR A 503 18.29 -0.45 12.73
C TYR A 503 19.71 0.13 12.73
N ALA A 504 20.63 -0.45 11.96
CA ALA A 504 22.00 0.05 11.89
C ALA A 504 22.11 1.45 11.25
N VAL A 505 21.17 1.81 10.38
CA VAL A 505 21.07 3.14 9.77
C VAL A 505 20.41 4.14 10.73
N LEU A 506 19.36 3.72 11.44
CA LEU A 506 18.60 4.59 12.32
C LEU A 506 19.29 4.85 13.67
N ASP A 507 19.98 3.86 14.23
CA ASP A 507 20.77 4.01 15.46
C ASP A 507 22.28 4.18 15.17
N PRO A 508 22.80 5.42 15.19
CA PRO A 508 24.22 5.68 14.98
C PRO A 508 25.11 5.15 16.12
N ARG A 509 24.57 4.78 17.29
CA ARG A 509 25.36 4.23 18.41
C ARG A 509 25.89 2.82 18.10
N ILE A 510 25.16 2.07 17.28
CA ILE A 510 25.57 0.72 16.83
C ILE A 510 26.81 0.79 15.93
N ARG A 511 27.02 1.90 15.20
CA ARG A 511 28.21 2.11 14.36
C ARG A 511 29.51 2.29 15.13
N VAL A 512 29.45 2.68 16.42
CA VAL A 512 30.64 3.01 17.22
C VAL A 512 31.32 1.76 17.80
N ASN A 513 30.61 0.62 17.85
CA ASN A 513 31.11 -0.65 18.42
C ASN A 513 31.31 -1.75 17.35
N ALA A 514 31.38 -1.39 16.07
CA ALA A 514 31.29 -2.30 14.93
C ALA A 514 32.61 -2.61 14.23
#